data_AF-A0A226DWJ1-F1
#
_entry.id   AF-A0A226DWJ1-F1
#
_cell.length_a   1.000
_cell.length_b   1.000
_cell.length_c   1.000
_cell.angle_alpha   90.00
_cell.angle_beta   90.00
_cell.angle_gamma   90.00
#
_symmetry.space_group_name_H-M   'P 1'
#
loop_
_entity.id
_entity.type
_entity.pdbx_description
1 polymer ?
#
loop_
_entity_poly.entity_id
_entity_poly.type
_entity_poly.pdbx_seq_one_letter_code
_entity_poly.pdbx_strand_id
1 'polypeptide(L)'
;MWHREGIYHLHRAINMTHRSSLNTASCFVWNEKTHRAQPVAQNSRNQRAFKFVFFSYIFILEPILLIRCYQISQSSYTSDKRLVIRAYFAFPVALMVWIVIPFAFWLACPTGKEKFVRYYEALSDLEIYLQDLIAPVGPNPGGERYNKAKSKISLFVTLLYNGFDYAGPAIISIFAFSKFCPVFEFVRDVLNLRELCIYIATLFRVAIGFPTLALGLIMLSIFGICMLITIYGIVTPYLWTLVITPPVR
;
A
#
# COMPACT_ATOMS: atom_id res chain seq x y z
N MET A 1 23.21 -10.65 -0.76
CA MET A 1 22.58 -9.35 -0.51
C MET A 1 21.09 -9.41 -0.80
N TRP A 2 20.30 -8.58 -0.11
CA TRP A 2 18.83 -8.45 -0.14
C TRP A 2 18.33 -7.60 -1.31
N HIS A 3 19.23 -6.92 -2.02
CA HIS A 3 18.98 -6.13 -3.22
C HIS A 3 18.07 -6.82 -4.25
N ARG A 4 18.38 -8.08 -4.59
CA ARG A 4 17.62 -8.84 -5.60
C ARG A 4 16.18 -9.08 -5.17
N GLU A 5 15.99 -9.43 -3.91
CA GLU A 5 14.66 -9.61 -3.31
C GLU A 5 13.90 -8.29 -3.27
N GLY A 6 14.56 -7.18 -2.92
CA GLY A 6 13.99 -5.84 -2.99
C GLY A 6 13.48 -5.50 -4.38
N ILE A 7 14.32 -5.65 -5.41
CA ILE A 7 13.96 -5.40 -6.83
C ILE A 7 12.76 -6.25 -7.22
N TYR A 8 12.78 -7.54 -6.86
CA TYR A 8 11.69 -8.46 -7.18
C TYR A 8 10.36 -7.98 -6.59
N HIS A 9 10.33 -7.59 -5.32
CA HIS A 9 9.13 -7.07 -4.69
C HIS A 9 8.70 -5.70 -5.26
N LEU A 10 9.65 -4.85 -5.68
CA LEU A 10 9.35 -3.57 -6.30
C LEU A 10 8.67 -3.76 -7.66
N HIS A 11 9.24 -4.63 -8.50
CA HIS A 11 8.65 -4.98 -9.80
C HIS A 11 7.24 -5.54 -9.63
N ARG A 12 7.06 -6.47 -8.68
CA ARG A 12 5.76 -7.05 -8.34
C ARG A 12 4.74 -6.01 -7.90
N ALA A 13 5.11 -5.08 -7.01
CA ALA A 13 4.23 -4.03 -6.52
C ALA A 13 3.84 -3.01 -7.61
N ILE A 14 4.77 -2.67 -8.51
CA ILE A 14 4.49 -1.84 -9.68
C ILE A 14 3.48 -2.54 -10.60
N ASN A 15 3.69 -3.82 -10.90
CA ASN A 15 2.77 -4.60 -11.73
C ASN A 15 1.38 -4.72 -11.10
N MET A 16 1.31 -4.89 -9.77
CA MET A 16 0.03 -4.91 -9.05
C MET A 16 -0.69 -3.56 -9.13
N THR A 17 0.03 -2.45 -9.06
CA THR A 17 -0.54 -1.09 -9.24
C THR A 17 -1.12 -0.90 -10.63
N HIS A 18 -0.39 -1.34 -11.67
CA HIS A 18 -0.87 -1.32 -13.04
C HIS A 18 -2.13 -2.17 -13.22
N ARG A 19 -2.15 -3.42 -12.76
CA ARG A 19 -3.33 -4.29 -12.85
C ARG A 19 -4.53 -3.73 -12.09
N SER A 20 -4.33 -3.25 -10.86
CA SER A 20 -5.39 -2.69 -10.01
C SER A 20 -6.01 -1.43 -10.58
N SER A 21 -5.22 -0.65 -11.32
CA SER A 21 -5.66 0.58 -11.99
C SER A 21 -6.07 0.35 -13.45
N LEU A 22 -6.13 -0.89 -13.94
CA LEU A 22 -6.34 -1.20 -15.37
C LEU A 22 -5.37 -0.45 -16.31
N ASN A 23 -4.13 -0.28 -15.86
CA ASN A 23 -3.05 0.47 -16.51
C ASN A 23 -3.33 1.97 -16.69
N THR A 24 -4.36 2.50 -16.03
CA THR A 24 -4.78 3.90 -16.21
C THR A 24 -4.18 4.84 -15.16
N ALA A 25 -3.92 4.38 -13.95
CA ALA A 25 -3.48 5.24 -12.83
C ALA A 25 -2.23 4.67 -12.17
N SER A 26 -1.06 5.07 -12.69
CA SER A 26 0.24 4.63 -12.20
C SER A 26 1.23 5.78 -12.10
N CYS A 27 2.09 5.73 -11.08
CA CYS A 27 3.17 6.69 -10.84
C CYS A 27 4.55 6.17 -11.30
N PHE A 28 4.68 4.84 -11.42
CA PHE A 28 5.91 4.16 -11.83
C PHE A 28 5.65 3.20 -12.99
N VAL A 29 6.65 3.01 -13.84
CA VAL A 29 6.70 1.98 -14.89
C VAL A 29 7.96 1.16 -14.70
N TRP A 30 7.85 -0.14 -14.92
CA TRP A 30 9.01 -1.02 -14.91
C TRP A 30 9.67 -1.03 -16.29
N ASN A 31 10.98 -0.78 -16.34
CA ASN A 31 11.75 -0.89 -17.57
C ASN A 31 12.41 -2.28 -17.64
N GLU A 32 11.89 -3.15 -18.51
CA GLU A 32 12.41 -4.51 -18.68
C GLU A 32 13.83 -4.57 -19.21
N LYS A 33 14.32 -3.53 -19.90
CA LYS A 33 15.69 -3.50 -20.42
C LYS A 33 16.71 -3.19 -19.34
N THR A 34 16.37 -2.29 -18.43
CA THR A 34 17.28 -1.85 -17.36
C THR A 34 17.02 -2.56 -16.03
N HIS A 35 15.93 -3.33 -15.93
CA HIS A 35 15.43 -3.92 -14.68
C HIS A 35 15.30 -2.89 -13.54
N ARG A 36 14.85 -1.67 -13.88
CA ARG A 36 14.71 -0.55 -12.95
C ARG A 36 13.33 0.06 -13.04
N ALA A 37 12.86 0.57 -11.90
CA ALA A 37 11.66 1.40 -11.85
C ALA A 37 11.97 2.78 -12.44
N GLN A 38 11.06 3.29 -13.27
CA GLN A 38 11.14 4.64 -13.84
C GLN A 38 9.90 5.44 -13.45
N PRO A 39 10.05 6.74 -13.14
CA PRO A 39 8.90 7.58 -12.92
C PRO A 39 8.12 7.76 -14.23
N VAL A 40 6.80 7.66 -14.15
CA VAL A 40 5.93 7.97 -15.28
C VAL A 40 6.13 9.43 -15.71
N ALA A 41 6.13 9.75 -17.00
CA ALA A 41 6.29 11.13 -17.46
C ALA A 41 5.25 12.09 -16.84
N GLN A 42 5.69 13.28 -16.41
CA GLN A 42 4.89 14.24 -15.61
C GLN A 42 3.57 14.66 -16.27
N ASN A 43 3.53 14.71 -17.60
CA ASN A 43 2.35 15.11 -18.38
C ASN A 43 1.62 13.94 -19.06
N SER A 44 1.97 12.69 -18.73
CA SER A 44 1.26 11.53 -19.27
C SER A 44 -0.18 11.44 -18.76
N ARG A 45 -1.03 10.77 -19.54
CA ARG A 45 -2.41 10.45 -19.15
C ARG A 45 -2.46 9.69 -17.81
N ASN A 46 -1.50 8.79 -17.59
CA ASN A 46 -1.46 7.95 -16.39
C ASN A 46 -1.20 8.74 -15.11
N GLN A 47 -0.28 9.72 -15.17
CA GLN A 47 -0.03 10.60 -14.02
C GLN A 47 -1.24 11.48 -13.70
N ARG A 48 -1.92 12.00 -14.72
CA ARG A 48 -3.13 12.83 -14.52
C ARG A 48 -4.26 12.02 -13.90
N ALA A 49 -4.48 10.79 -14.39
CA ALA A 49 -5.45 9.88 -13.81
C ALA A 49 -5.10 9.49 -12.37
N PHE A 50 -3.83 9.21 -12.07
CA PHE A 50 -3.36 8.98 -10.70
C PHE A 50 -3.66 10.15 -9.77
N LYS A 51 -3.35 11.38 -10.18
CA LYS A 51 -3.68 12.59 -9.40
C LYS A 51 -5.17 12.74 -9.21
N PHE A 52 -5.97 12.52 -10.25
CA PHE A 52 -7.44 12.60 -10.18
C PHE A 52 -8.01 11.58 -9.18
N VAL A 53 -7.56 10.33 -9.26
CA VAL A 53 -7.95 9.26 -8.32
C VAL A 53 -7.55 9.60 -6.89
N PHE A 54 -6.35 10.16 -6.71
CA PHE A 54 -5.88 10.56 -5.38
C PHE A 54 -6.67 11.75 -4.82
N PHE A 55 -6.95 12.77 -5.63
CA PHE A 55 -7.74 13.91 -5.17
C PHE A 55 -9.21 13.55 -4.93
N SER A 56 -9.80 12.67 -5.75
CA SER A 56 -11.16 12.17 -5.46
C SER A 56 -11.20 11.40 -4.15
N TYR A 57 -10.14 10.69 -3.80
CA TYR A 57 -10.01 10.01 -2.51
C TYR A 57 -9.99 11.00 -1.34
N ILE A 58 -9.14 12.03 -1.39
CA ILE A 58 -9.07 13.05 -0.33
C ILE A 58 -10.37 13.85 -0.23
N PHE A 59 -10.86 14.39 -1.34
CA PHE A 59 -11.96 15.35 -1.28
C PHE A 59 -13.35 14.70 -1.16
N ILE A 60 -13.49 13.42 -1.47
CA ILE A 60 -14.79 12.72 -1.40
C ILE A 60 -14.78 11.64 -0.32
N LEU A 61 -13.80 10.72 -0.34
CA LEU A 61 -13.84 9.57 0.56
C LEU A 61 -13.51 9.96 2.00
N GLU A 62 -12.48 10.77 2.21
CA GLU A 62 -12.06 11.21 3.55
C GLU A 62 -13.19 11.92 4.32
N PRO A 63 -13.88 12.96 3.80
CA PRO A 63 -14.95 13.61 4.54
C PRO A 63 -16.12 12.66 4.82
N ILE A 64 -16.45 11.76 3.90
CA ILE A 64 -17.48 10.72 4.14
C ILE A 64 -17.09 9.85 5.34
N LEU A 65 -15.84 9.40 5.41
CA LEU A 65 -15.35 8.58 6.50
C LEU A 65 -15.30 9.35 7.83
N LEU A 66 -14.87 10.61 7.82
CA LEU A 66 -14.84 11.46 9.02
C LEU A 66 -16.24 11.71 9.56
N ILE A 67 -17.19 12.07 8.70
CA ILE A 67 -18.61 12.23 9.08
C ILE A 67 -19.14 10.94 9.70
N ARG A 68 -18.83 9.78 9.11
CA ARG A 68 -19.26 8.48 9.62
C ARG A 68 -18.63 8.14 10.95
N CYS A 69 -17.33 8.35 11.11
CA CYS A 69 -16.63 8.13 12.38
C CYS A 69 -17.21 9.05 13.48
N TYR A 70 -17.50 10.31 13.15
CA TYR A 70 -18.14 11.25 14.06
C TYR A 70 -19.57 10.84 14.46
N GLN A 71 -20.39 10.40 13.51
CA GLN A 71 -21.74 9.92 13.81
C GLN A 71 -21.72 8.69 14.72
N ILE A 72 -20.77 7.77 14.49
CA ILE A 72 -20.58 6.56 15.32
C ILE A 72 -20.09 6.94 16.72
N SER A 73 -19.21 7.94 16.85
CA SER A 73 -18.72 8.37 18.17
C SER A 73 -19.79 9.10 18.99
N GLN A 74 -20.72 9.80 18.34
CA GLN A 74 -21.83 10.50 19.00
C GLN A 74 -23.01 9.59 19.37
N SER A 75 -23.15 8.43 18.74
CA SER A 75 -24.26 7.51 19.07
C SER A 75 -24.05 6.81 20.42
N SER A 76 -25.06 6.86 21.29
CA SER A 76 -25.03 6.22 22.61
C SER A 76 -24.82 4.71 22.49
N TYR A 77 -23.84 4.19 23.23
CA TYR A 77 -23.40 2.79 23.21
C TYR A 77 -24.47 1.79 23.71
N THR A 78 -25.55 2.28 24.32
CA THR A 78 -26.36 1.50 25.25
C THR A 78 -27.36 0.49 24.66
N SER A 79 -27.48 0.29 23.34
CA SER A 79 -28.38 -0.78 22.85
C SER A 79 -28.19 -1.37 21.44
N ASP A 80 -27.34 -0.83 20.56
CA ASP A 80 -27.31 -1.31 19.16
C ASP A 80 -26.06 -2.14 18.82
N LYS A 81 -26.20 -3.47 18.78
CA LYS A 81 -25.16 -4.40 18.29
C LYS A 81 -24.67 -4.05 16.89
N ARG A 82 -25.49 -3.38 16.06
CA ARG A 82 -25.09 -2.94 14.70
C ARG A 82 -24.10 -1.79 14.74
N LEU A 83 -24.09 -0.97 15.80
CA LEU A 83 -23.16 0.13 15.95
C LEU A 83 -21.71 -0.37 16.05
N VAL A 84 -21.50 -1.42 16.84
CA VAL A 84 -20.19 -2.07 16.98
C VAL A 84 -19.69 -2.58 15.63
N ILE A 85 -20.55 -3.25 14.85
CA ILE A 85 -20.19 -3.72 13.52
C ILE A 85 -19.83 -2.54 12.60
N ARG A 86 -20.63 -1.47 12.58
CA ARG A 86 -20.30 -0.27 11.79
C ARG A 86 -18.95 0.34 12.17
N ALA A 87 -18.64 0.40 13.45
CA ALA A 87 -17.35 0.87 13.95
C ALA A 87 -16.19 0.00 13.40
N TYR A 88 -16.34 -1.33 13.40
CA TYR A 88 -15.34 -2.26 12.84
C TYR A 88 -15.13 -2.09 11.33
N PHE A 89 -16.08 -1.53 10.59
CA PHE A 89 -15.89 -1.20 9.17
C PHE A 89 -15.35 0.21 8.95
N ALA A 90 -15.85 1.21 9.68
CA ALA A 90 -15.51 2.62 9.46
C ALA A 90 -14.10 2.98 9.95
N PHE A 91 -13.74 2.62 11.19
CA PHE A 91 -12.46 3.05 11.78
C PHE A 91 -11.23 2.45 11.08
N PRO A 92 -11.16 1.15 10.76
CA PRO A 92 -10.00 0.60 10.06
C PRO A 92 -9.82 1.19 8.67
N VAL A 93 -10.94 1.42 7.94
CA VAL A 93 -10.88 2.07 6.62
C VAL A 93 -10.36 3.49 6.77
N ALA A 94 -10.89 4.30 7.70
CA ALA A 94 -10.42 5.65 7.97
C ALA A 94 -8.94 5.70 8.38
N LEU A 95 -8.49 4.78 9.23
CA LEU A 95 -7.09 4.67 9.64
C LEU A 95 -6.19 4.35 8.46
N MET A 96 -6.58 3.38 7.62
CA MET A 96 -5.83 3.03 6.41
C MET A 96 -5.73 4.22 5.45
N VAL A 97 -6.83 4.94 5.23
CA VAL A 97 -6.85 6.18 4.42
C VAL A 97 -5.83 7.17 4.95
N TRP A 98 -5.86 7.46 6.25
CA TRP A 98 -4.96 8.42 6.90
C TRP A 98 -3.49 8.02 6.83
N ILE A 99 -3.18 6.74 6.97
CA ILE A 99 -1.81 6.23 6.82
C ILE A 99 -1.32 6.43 5.39
N VAL A 100 -2.15 6.23 4.37
CA VAL A 100 -1.73 6.28 2.96
C VAL A 100 -1.68 7.70 2.39
N ILE A 101 -2.51 8.64 2.88
CA ILE A 101 -2.54 10.04 2.41
C ILE A 101 -1.14 10.69 2.30
N PRO A 102 -0.28 10.71 3.33
CA PRO A 102 1.02 11.39 3.23
C PRO A 102 1.91 10.77 2.15
N PHE A 103 1.90 9.44 2.01
CA PHE A 103 2.66 8.72 1.00
C PHE A 103 2.15 9.00 -0.41
N ALA A 104 0.84 8.90 -0.60
CA ALA A 104 0.22 9.16 -1.88
C ALA A 104 0.35 10.63 -2.30
N PHE A 105 0.28 11.57 -1.34
CA PHE A 105 0.56 12.99 -1.58
C PHE A 105 1.98 13.20 -2.08
N TRP A 106 2.96 12.61 -1.38
CA TRP A 106 4.36 12.69 -1.77
C TRP A 106 4.60 12.09 -3.17
N LEU A 107 3.99 10.94 -3.50
CA LEU A 107 4.08 10.32 -4.82
C LEU A 107 3.34 11.10 -5.93
N ALA A 108 2.27 11.81 -5.58
CA ALA A 108 1.53 12.67 -6.51
C ALA A 108 2.33 13.93 -6.89
N CYS A 109 3.24 14.38 -6.01
CA CYS A 109 4.17 15.48 -6.30
C CYS A 109 5.13 15.09 -7.44
N PRO A 110 5.39 15.99 -8.42
CA PRO A 110 6.29 15.71 -9.54
C PRO A 110 7.68 15.24 -9.10
N THR A 111 8.24 15.89 -8.09
CA THR A 111 9.58 15.60 -7.56
C THR A 111 9.60 14.36 -6.67
N GLY A 112 8.48 13.95 -6.08
CA GLY A 112 8.43 12.88 -5.09
C GLY A 112 8.71 11.52 -5.71
N LYS A 113 8.07 11.20 -6.84
CA LYS A 113 8.35 9.95 -7.58
C LYS A 113 9.79 9.87 -8.11
N GLU A 114 10.38 10.98 -8.54
CA GLU A 114 11.77 11.02 -8.99
C GLU A 114 12.73 10.79 -7.82
N LYS A 115 12.48 11.47 -6.69
CA LYS A 115 13.22 11.25 -5.44
C LYS A 115 13.09 9.81 -4.95
N PHE A 116 11.91 9.21 -5.03
CA PHE A 116 11.70 7.80 -4.67
C PHE A 116 12.61 6.87 -5.46
N VAL A 117 12.61 7.00 -6.79
CA VAL A 117 13.47 6.17 -7.65
C VAL A 117 14.94 6.40 -7.32
N ARG A 118 15.37 7.65 -7.17
CA ARG A 118 16.76 7.97 -6.79
C ARG A 118 17.15 7.40 -5.43
N TYR A 119 16.28 7.45 -4.43
CA TYR A 119 16.56 6.86 -3.11
C TYR A 119 16.65 5.34 -3.19
N TYR A 120 15.76 4.72 -3.96
CA TYR A 120 15.79 3.28 -4.16
C TYR A 120 17.07 2.83 -4.88
N GLU A 121 17.47 3.55 -5.94
CA GLU A 121 18.72 3.31 -6.66
C GLU A 121 19.93 3.54 -5.75
N ALA A 122 19.97 4.64 -4.99
CA ALA A 122 21.06 4.91 -4.05
C ALA A 122 21.20 3.84 -2.97
N LEU A 123 20.09 3.32 -2.43
CA LEU A 123 20.13 2.21 -1.46
C LEU A 123 20.63 0.91 -2.10
N SER A 124 20.24 0.66 -3.35
CA SER A 124 20.72 -0.47 -4.15
C SER A 124 22.23 -0.39 -4.40
N ASP A 125 22.70 0.77 -4.88
CA ASP A 125 24.10 1.00 -5.21
C ASP A 125 24.97 0.97 -3.94
N LEU A 126 24.45 1.49 -2.82
CA LEU A 126 25.08 1.37 -1.51
C LEU A 126 25.24 -0.10 -1.09
N GLU A 127 24.22 -0.92 -1.29
CA GLU A 127 24.28 -2.35 -0.98
C GLU A 127 25.32 -3.06 -1.84
N ILE A 128 25.37 -2.79 -3.15
CA ILE A 128 26.39 -3.35 -4.06
C ILE A 128 27.80 -2.90 -3.65
N TYR A 129 28.01 -1.61 -3.45
CA TYR A 129 29.31 -1.05 -3.05
C TYR A 129 29.84 -1.70 -1.78
N LEU A 130 28.97 -1.81 -0.78
CA LEU A 130 29.34 -2.41 0.48
C LEU A 130 29.61 -3.92 0.29
N GLN A 131 28.89 -4.63 -0.60
CA GLN A 131 29.19 -6.04 -0.97
C GLN A 131 30.61 -6.23 -1.44
N ASP A 132 31.05 -5.34 -2.33
CA ASP A 132 32.37 -5.39 -2.94
C ASP A 132 33.46 -5.12 -1.89
N LEU A 133 33.16 -4.32 -0.87
CA LEU A 133 34.08 -4.04 0.24
C LEU A 133 34.37 -5.28 1.10
N ILE A 134 33.43 -6.21 1.25
CA ILE A 134 33.60 -7.44 2.07
C ILE A 134 34.14 -8.62 1.26
N ALA A 135 33.90 -8.66 -0.06
CA ALA A 135 34.39 -9.72 -0.93
C ALA A 135 35.88 -10.12 -0.69
N PRO A 136 36.82 -9.19 -0.41
CA PRO A 136 38.22 -9.55 -0.13
C PRO A 136 38.51 -10.06 1.30
N VAL A 137 37.59 -9.99 2.26
CA VAL A 137 37.86 -10.27 3.70
C VAL A 137 37.86 -11.77 4.07
N GLY A 138 37.58 -12.67 3.11
CA GLY A 138 37.62 -14.12 3.33
C GLY A 138 36.36 -14.70 4.01
N PRO A 139 36.40 -15.93 4.56
CA PRO A 139 35.24 -16.60 5.12
C PRO A 139 34.69 -15.81 6.31
N ASN A 140 33.55 -15.15 6.07
CA ASN A 140 32.98 -14.14 6.94
C ASN A 140 32.47 -14.80 8.25
N PRO A 141 33.08 -14.54 9.42
CA PRO A 141 32.69 -15.16 10.69
C PRO A 141 31.25 -14.78 11.12
N GLY A 142 30.69 -13.69 10.58
CA GLY A 142 29.28 -13.31 10.73
C GLY A 142 28.32 -13.92 9.70
N GLY A 143 28.82 -14.73 8.76
CA GLY A 143 28.05 -15.21 7.60
C GLY A 143 26.82 -16.04 7.96
N GLU A 144 26.90 -16.90 8.97
CA GLU A 144 25.75 -17.70 9.41
C GLU A 144 24.66 -16.83 10.05
N ARG A 145 25.05 -15.87 10.92
CA ARG A 145 24.12 -14.92 11.56
C ARG A 145 23.45 -14.03 10.51
N TYR A 146 24.23 -13.54 9.55
CA TYR A 146 23.73 -12.79 8.40
C TYR A 146 22.74 -13.62 7.59
N ASN A 147 23.09 -14.85 7.19
CA ASN A 147 22.22 -15.72 6.38
C ASN A 147 20.92 -16.06 7.11
N LYS A 148 20.99 -16.33 8.41
CA LYS A 148 19.82 -16.57 9.27
C LYS A 148 18.92 -15.34 9.36
N ALA A 149 19.49 -14.15 9.57
CA ALA A 149 18.74 -12.90 9.60
C ALA A 149 18.12 -12.57 8.24
N LYS A 150 18.89 -12.67 7.15
CA LYS A 150 18.43 -12.47 5.78
C LYS A 150 17.27 -13.41 5.45
N SER A 151 17.38 -14.70 5.78
CA SER A 151 16.33 -15.69 5.54
C SER A 151 15.04 -15.34 6.28
N LYS A 152 15.12 -14.98 7.57
CA LYS A 152 13.95 -14.57 8.36
C LYS A 152 13.28 -13.31 7.82
N ILE A 153 14.07 -12.30 7.46
CA ILE A 153 13.56 -11.06 6.89
C ILE A 153 12.91 -11.34 5.54
N SER A 154 13.56 -12.10 4.66
CA SER A 154 13.03 -12.47 3.35
C SER A 154 11.71 -13.24 3.48
N LEU A 155 11.62 -14.19 4.42
CA LEU A 155 10.39 -14.90 4.73
C LEU A 155 9.28 -13.93 5.19
N PHE A 156 9.58 -13.03 6.13
CA PHE A 156 8.61 -12.04 6.61
C PHE A 156 8.10 -11.13 5.48
N VAL A 157 9.00 -10.60 4.66
CA VAL A 157 8.63 -9.72 3.53
C VAL A 157 7.84 -10.50 2.48
N THR A 158 8.24 -11.73 2.17
CA THR A 158 7.48 -12.59 1.25
C THR A 158 6.07 -12.86 1.76
N LEU A 159 5.92 -13.19 3.04
CA LEU A 159 4.60 -13.39 3.66
C LEU A 159 3.77 -12.11 3.63
N LEU A 160 4.38 -10.95 3.91
CA LEU A 160 3.72 -9.65 3.85
C LEU A 160 3.18 -9.34 2.45
N TYR A 161 4.01 -9.47 1.41
CA TYR A 161 3.57 -9.22 0.02
C TYR A 161 2.60 -10.28 -0.49
N ASN A 162 2.70 -11.54 -0.05
CA ASN A 162 1.68 -12.53 -0.34
C ASN A 162 0.35 -12.17 0.35
N GLY A 163 0.41 -11.64 1.57
CA GLY A 163 -0.75 -11.07 2.25
C GLY A 163 -1.37 -9.93 1.43
N PHE A 164 -0.57 -8.98 0.97
CA PHE A 164 -1.06 -7.88 0.13
C PHE A 164 -1.62 -8.34 -1.20
N ASP A 165 -1.04 -9.33 -1.86
CA ASP A 165 -1.47 -9.71 -3.20
C ASP A 165 -2.67 -10.65 -3.21
N TYR A 166 -2.80 -11.51 -2.19
CA TYR A 166 -3.86 -12.52 -2.14
C TYR A 166 -4.94 -12.20 -1.11
N ALA A 167 -4.55 -11.92 0.14
CA ALA A 167 -5.51 -11.64 1.21
C ALA A 167 -6.07 -10.22 1.10
N GLY A 168 -5.25 -9.24 0.71
CA GLY A 168 -5.63 -7.84 0.58
C GLY A 168 -6.83 -7.63 -0.33
N PRO A 169 -6.79 -8.05 -1.62
CA PRO A 169 -7.93 -7.94 -2.53
C PRO A 169 -9.19 -8.63 -2.02
N ALA A 170 -9.07 -9.80 -1.39
CA ALA A 170 -10.21 -10.52 -0.83
C ALA A 170 -10.85 -9.73 0.31
N ILE A 171 -10.05 -9.22 1.25
CA ILE A 171 -10.51 -8.38 2.36
C ILE A 171 -11.17 -7.10 1.81
N ILE A 172 -10.50 -6.38 0.91
CA ILE A 172 -11.05 -5.15 0.32
C ILE A 172 -12.38 -5.43 -0.40
N SER A 173 -12.50 -6.57 -1.10
CA SER A 173 -13.74 -6.97 -1.77
C SER A 173 -14.86 -7.20 -0.75
N ILE A 174 -14.60 -7.90 0.35
CA ILE A 174 -15.57 -8.11 1.43
C ILE A 174 -16.04 -6.77 2.00
N PHE A 175 -15.11 -5.83 2.24
CA PHE A 175 -15.44 -4.50 2.76
C PHE A 175 -16.21 -3.66 1.76
N ALA A 176 -15.75 -3.58 0.51
CA ALA A 176 -16.34 -2.76 -0.56
C ALA A 176 -17.77 -3.18 -0.86
N PHE A 177 -18.02 -4.49 -0.93
CA PHE A 177 -19.34 -5.04 -1.15
C PHE A 177 -20.07 -5.35 0.15
N SER A 178 -19.65 -4.90 1.34
CA SER A 178 -20.40 -5.10 2.58
C SER A 178 -21.60 -4.14 2.68
N LYS A 179 -22.68 -4.56 3.35
CA LYS A 179 -23.81 -3.66 3.70
C LYS A 179 -23.40 -2.58 4.72
N PHE A 180 -22.25 -2.79 5.36
CA PHE A 180 -21.63 -1.88 6.32
C PHE A 180 -20.50 -1.04 5.70
N CYS A 181 -20.35 -1.06 4.37
CA CYS A 181 -19.42 -0.16 3.69
C CYS A 181 -19.80 1.30 4.02
N PRO A 182 -18.88 2.11 4.57
CA PRO A 182 -19.21 3.45 5.06
C PRO A 182 -19.69 4.38 3.93
N VAL A 183 -19.17 4.19 2.71
CA VAL A 183 -19.60 4.92 1.51
C VAL A 183 -21.04 4.55 1.12
N PHE A 184 -21.35 3.26 1.11
CA PHE A 184 -22.71 2.80 0.83
C PHE A 184 -23.70 3.28 1.88
N GLU A 185 -23.35 3.19 3.16
CA GLU A 185 -24.19 3.73 4.22
C GLU A 185 -24.39 5.24 4.03
N PHE A 186 -23.32 6.01 3.75
CA PHE A 186 -23.41 7.45 3.47
C PHE A 186 -24.41 7.78 2.37
N VAL A 187 -24.28 7.13 1.21
CA VAL A 187 -25.21 7.34 0.09
C VAL A 187 -26.63 6.94 0.47
N ARG A 188 -26.81 5.82 1.19
CA ARG A 188 -28.13 5.37 1.66
C ARG A 188 -28.82 6.42 2.54
N ASP A 189 -28.09 7.03 3.46
CA ASP A 189 -28.66 8.00 4.40
C ASP A 189 -28.92 9.35 3.71
N VAL A 190 -28.04 9.81 2.80
CA VAL A 190 -28.23 11.06 2.05
C VAL A 190 -29.42 10.99 1.10
N LEU A 191 -29.57 9.86 0.39
CA LEU A 191 -30.66 9.67 -0.58
C LEU A 191 -31.94 9.12 0.09
N ASN A 192 -31.96 9.01 1.41
CA ASN A 192 -33.05 8.42 2.21
C ASN A 192 -33.58 7.09 1.64
N LEU A 193 -32.68 6.21 1.21
CA LEU A 193 -33.04 4.95 0.53
C LEU A 193 -33.57 3.87 1.48
N ARG A 194 -34.09 4.24 2.66
CA ARG A 194 -34.55 3.29 3.69
C ARG A 194 -35.70 2.42 3.23
N GLU A 195 -36.56 2.95 2.35
CA GLU A 195 -37.80 2.31 1.91
C GLU A 195 -37.70 1.69 0.52
N LEU A 196 -36.54 1.76 -0.16
CA LEU A 196 -36.42 1.17 -1.48
C LEU A 196 -36.38 -0.35 -1.43
N CYS A 197 -36.92 -0.95 -2.50
CA CYS A 197 -36.92 -2.38 -2.75
C CYS A 197 -35.50 -2.96 -2.63
N ILE A 198 -35.39 -4.16 -2.05
CA ILE A 198 -34.13 -4.89 -1.79
C ILE A 198 -33.26 -4.98 -3.06
N TYR A 199 -33.87 -5.12 -4.24
CA TYR A 199 -33.17 -5.17 -5.52
C TYR A 199 -32.45 -3.86 -5.85
N ILE A 200 -33.09 -2.72 -5.63
CA ILE A 200 -32.50 -1.41 -5.90
C ILE A 200 -31.36 -1.13 -4.92
N ALA A 201 -31.56 -1.42 -3.63
CA ALA A 201 -30.51 -1.29 -2.62
C ALA A 201 -29.28 -2.17 -2.94
N THR A 202 -29.50 -3.39 -3.46
CA THR A 202 -28.43 -4.29 -3.89
C THR A 202 -27.70 -3.75 -5.12
N LEU A 203 -28.42 -3.19 -6.09
CA LEU A 203 -27.82 -2.56 -7.28
C LEU A 203 -26.94 -1.37 -6.90
N PHE A 204 -27.39 -0.49 -6.00
CA PHE A 204 -26.57 0.62 -5.47
C PHE A 204 -25.33 0.11 -4.74
N ARG A 205 -25.47 -0.95 -3.94
CA ARG A 205 -24.34 -1.56 -3.22
C ARG A 205 -23.29 -2.11 -4.19
N VAL A 206 -23.70 -2.75 -5.26
CA VAL A 206 -22.78 -3.24 -6.31
C VAL A 206 -22.14 -2.05 -7.05
N ALA A 207 -22.93 -1.05 -7.44
CA ALA A 207 -22.46 0.13 -8.15
C ALA A 207 -21.44 0.95 -7.35
N ILE A 208 -21.61 1.08 -6.03
CA ILE A 208 -20.66 1.77 -5.13
C ILE A 208 -19.48 0.85 -4.75
N GLY A 209 -19.73 -0.46 -4.66
CA GLY A 209 -18.72 -1.45 -4.33
C GLY A 209 -17.60 -1.52 -5.35
N PHE A 210 -17.88 -1.44 -6.65
CA PHE A 210 -16.85 -1.48 -7.70
C PHE A 210 -15.84 -0.31 -7.62
N PRO A 211 -16.25 0.97 -7.57
CA PRO A 211 -15.33 2.08 -7.35
C PRO A 211 -14.57 1.95 -6.03
N THR A 212 -15.24 1.55 -4.95
CA THR A 212 -14.60 1.38 -3.63
C THR A 212 -13.53 0.30 -3.67
N LEU A 213 -13.78 -0.82 -4.36
CA LEU A 213 -12.82 -1.90 -4.57
C LEU A 213 -11.62 -1.40 -5.38
N ALA A 214 -11.86 -0.75 -6.52
CA ALA A 214 -10.79 -0.24 -7.38
C ALA A 214 -9.89 0.76 -6.62
N LEU A 215 -10.49 1.71 -5.89
CA LEU A 215 -9.78 2.66 -5.05
C LEU A 215 -8.99 1.97 -3.94
N GLY A 216 -9.62 1.01 -3.25
CA GLY A 216 -8.96 0.24 -2.19
C GLY A 216 -7.73 -0.53 -2.70
N LEU A 217 -7.83 -1.15 -3.88
CA LEU A 217 -6.72 -1.89 -4.49
C LEU A 217 -5.56 -0.96 -4.89
N ILE A 218 -5.86 0.21 -5.46
CA ILE A 218 -4.86 1.23 -5.78
C ILE A 218 -4.15 1.71 -4.51
N MET A 219 -4.90 1.97 -3.44
CA MET A 219 -4.31 2.41 -2.16
C MET A 219 -3.46 1.32 -1.51
N LEU A 220 -3.90 0.07 -1.58
CA LEU A 220 -3.12 -1.07 -1.10
C LEU A 220 -1.80 -1.20 -1.86
N SER A 221 -1.80 -0.99 -3.17
CA SER A 221 -0.59 -1.10 -3.98
C SER A 221 0.39 0.05 -3.70
N ILE A 222 -0.12 1.30 -3.55
CA ILE A 222 0.67 2.46 -3.14
C ILE A 222 1.31 2.21 -1.77
N PHE A 223 0.51 1.75 -0.81
CA PHE A 223 0.99 1.40 0.53
C PHE A 223 2.08 0.32 0.46
N GLY A 224 1.89 -0.71 -0.37
CA GLY A 224 2.87 -1.76 -0.61
C GLY A 224 4.20 -1.23 -1.16
N ILE A 225 4.18 -0.27 -2.10
CA ILE A 225 5.41 0.36 -2.63
C ILE A 225 6.12 1.17 -1.55
N CYS A 226 5.38 1.93 -0.75
CA CYS A 226 5.96 2.75 0.32
C CYS A 226 6.51 1.91 1.47
N MET A 227 5.82 0.84 1.85
CA MET A 227 6.33 -0.14 2.80
C MET A 227 7.63 -0.79 2.29
N LEU A 228 7.76 -1.03 0.98
CA LEU A 228 8.96 -1.64 0.43
C LEU A 228 10.21 -0.79 0.68
N ILE A 229 10.13 0.51 0.35
CA ILE A 229 11.28 1.40 0.50
C ILE A 229 11.65 1.57 1.97
N THR A 230 10.67 1.62 2.87
CA THR A 230 10.91 1.68 4.31
C THR A 230 11.58 0.41 4.81
N ILE A 231 11.07 -0.76 4.42
CA ILE A 231 11.68 -2.05 4.77
C ILE A 231 13.10 -2.13 4.21
N TYR A 232 13.33 -1.74 2.95
CA TYR A 232 14.65 -1.72 2.33
C TYR A 232 15.62 -0.79 3.06
N GLY A 233 15.16 0.41 3.41
CA GLY A 233 15.94 1.37 4.20
C GLY A 233 16.28 0.89 5.62
N ILE A 234 15.50 -0.02 6.22
CA ILE A 234 15.78 -0.59 7.55
C ILE A 234 16.64 -1.86 7.44
N VAL A 235 16.28 -2.76 6.53
CA VAL A 235 16.88 -4.08 6.36
C VAL A 235 18.33 -3.96 5.91
N THR A 236 18.61 -3.09 4.94
CA THR A 236 19.97 -2.89 4.43
C THR A 236 20.93 -2.54 5.56
N PRO A 237 20.78 -1.41 6.31
CA PRO A 237 21.70 -1.08 7.40
C PRO A 237 21.70 -2.12 8.52
N TYR A 238 20.55 -2.75 8.84
CA TYR A 238 20.52 -3.82 9.84
C TYR A 238 21.39 -5.01 9.45
N LEU A 239 21.22 -5.55 8.23
CA LEU A 239 22.04 -6.65 7.73
C LEU A 239 23.52 -6.25 7.66
N TRP A 240 23.82 -4.99 7.35
CA TRP A 240 25.17 -4.44 7.40
C TRP A 240 25.79 -4.49 8.79
N THR A 241 25.07 -4.03 9.81
CA THR A 241 25.59 -4.07 11.20
C THR A 241 25.93 -5.50 11.64
N LEU A 242 25.19 -6.51 11.18
CA LEU A 242 25.46 -7.92 11.50
C LEU A 242 26.73 -8.46 10.85
N VAL A 243 27.15 -7.90 9.72
CA VAL A 243 28.39 -8.31 9.07
C VAL A 243 29.61 -7.64 9.72
N ILE A 244 29.49 -6.37 10.09
CA ILE A 244 30.59 -5.59 10.65
C ILE A 244 30.85 -5.96 12.12
N THR A 245 29.79 -6.24 12.89
CA THR A 245 29.92 -6.50 14.33
C THR A 245 30.40 -7.93 14.58
N PRO A 246 31.57 -8.13 15.22
CA PRO A 246 32.03 -9.47 15.55
C PRO A 246 31.05 -10.15 16.52
N PRO A 247 30.91 -11.49 16.46
CA PRO A 247 30.08 -12.21 17.41
C PRO A 247 30.62 -11.97 18.83
N VAL A 248 29.74 -11.54 19.73
CA VAL A 248 30.05 -11.50 21.17
C VAL A 248 30.28 -12.94 21.61
N ARG A 249 31.50 -13.25 22.02
CA ARG A 249 31.88 -14.56 22.56
C ARG A 249 31.27 -14.77 23.94
#